data_AF-A0A0C3LQD2-F1
#
_entry.id   AF-A0A0C3LQD2-F1
#
_cell.length_a   1.000
_cell.length_b   1.000
_cell.length_c   1.000
_cell.angle_alpha   90.00
_cell.angle_beta   90.00
_cell.angle_gamma   90.00
#
_symmetry.space_group_name_H-M   'P 1'
#
loop_
_entity.id
_entity.type
_entity.pdbx_description
1 polymer ?
#
loop_
_entity_poly.entity_id
_entity_poly.type
_entity_poly.pdbx_seq_one_letter_code
_entity_poly.pdbx_strand_id
1 'polypeptide(L)'
;MESMAQQIMEALTIMVLGMGLVFIFLTILIGVVNLVAWRCAPKPSLAPLAEASEPQAPRFPGVDPKMVAVITAAVHQYRAKA
;
A
#
# COMPACT_ATOMS: atom_id res chain seq x y z
N MET A 1 14.61 -30.45 -43.72
CA MET A 1 14.29 -29.13 -43.13
C MET A 1 12.98 -29.14 -42.35
N GLU A 2 11.96 -29.90 -42.77
CA GLU A 2 10.67 -30.07 -42.05
C GLU A 2 10.82 -30.52 -40.57
N SER A 3 11.73 -31.45 -40.23
CA SER A 3 11.80 -31.98 -38.86
C SER A 3 12.34 -30.98 -37.83
N MET A 4 13.18 -30.02 -38.25
CA MET A 4 13.72 -29.00 -37.35
C MET A 4 12.62 -28.00 -36.96
N ALA A 5 11.78 -27.63 -37.92
CA ALA A 5 10.62 -26.77 -37.66
C ALA A 5 9.64 -27.43 -36.68
N GLN A 6 9.41 -28.74 -36.82
CA GLN A 6 8.53 -29.48 -35.93
C GLN A 6 9.06 -29.58 -34.49
N GLN A 7 10.38 -29.81 -34.33
CA GLN A 7 11.02 -29.81 -33.00
C GLN A 7 10.99 -28.43 -32.33
N ILE A 8 11.17 -27.35 -33.10
CA ILE A 8 11.07 -25.98 -32.56
C ILE A 8 9.62 -25.69 -32.12
N MET A 9 8.63 -26.15 -32.89
CA MET A 9 7.23 -25.95 -32.55
C MET A 9 6.81 -26.73 -31.29
N GLU A 10 7.36 -27.93 -31.12
CA GLU A 10 7.21 -28.73 -29.91
C GLU A 10 7.87 -28.06 -28.71
N ALA A 11 9.12 -27.58 -28.85
CA ALA A 11 9.84 -26.85 -27.80
C ALA A 11 9.13 -25.55 -27.41
N LEU A 12 8.58 -24.81 -28.38
CA LEU A 12 7.79 -23.60 -28.14
C LEU A 12 6.54 -23.93 -27.32
N THR A 13 5.87 -25.03 -27.62
CA THR A 13 4.70 -25.50 -26.87
C THR A 13 5.07 -25.80 -25.42
N ILE A 14 6.20 -26.46 -25.18
CA ILE A 14 6.69 -26.73 -23.82
C ILE A 14 7.06 -25.44 -23.08
N MET A 15 7.68 -24.46 -23.77
CA MET A 15 7.99 -23.15 -23.18
C MET A 15 6.71 -22.42 -22.74
N VAL A 16 5.69 -22.38 -23.59
CA VAL A 16 4.39 -21.76 -23.28
C VAL A 16 3.71 -22.49 -22.13
N LEU A 17 3.78 -23.82 -22.10
CA LEU A 17 3.21 -24.62 -21.01
C LEU A 17 3.90 -24.32 -19.67
N GLY A 18 5.23 -24.20 -19.66
CA GLY A 18 6.02 -23.80 -18.49
C GLY A 18 5.67 -22.38 -18.02
N MET A 19 5.62 -21.42 -18.95
CA MET A 19 5.23 -20.03 -18.64
C MET A 19 3.79 -19.94 -18.13
N GLY A 20 2.88 -20.72 -18.70
CA GLY A 20 1.48 -20.80 -18.26
C GLY A 20 1.35 -21.37 -16.85
N LEU A 21 2.07 -22.45 -16.53
CA LEU A 21 2.06 -23.04 -15.20
C LEU A 21 2.61 -22.08 -14.14
N VAL A 22 3.72 -21.39 -14.43
CA VAL A 22 4.28 -20.36 -13.53
C VAL A 22 3.28 -19.23 -13.33
N PHE A 23 2.61 -18.77 -14.39
CA PHE A 23 1.60 -17.72 -14.30
C PHE A 23 0.42 -18.14 -13.42
N ILE A 24 -0.10 -19.36 -13.59
CA ILE A 24 -1.18 -19.91 -12.75
C ILE A 24 -0.71 -19.97 -11.29
N PHE A 25 0.49 -20.48 -11.05
CA PHE A 25 1.05 -20.59 -9.70
C PHE A 25 1.18 -19.23 -9.01
N LEU A 26 1.74 -18.23 -9.70
CA LEU A 26 1.85 -16.86 -9.18
C LEU A 26 0.48 -16.22 -8.95
N THR A 27 -0.47 -16.43 -9.86
CA THR A 27 -1.84 -15.91 -9.71
C THR A 27 -2.51 -16.47 -8.46
N ILE A 28 -2.37 -17.77 -8.21
CA ILE A 28 -2.87 -18.42 -6.98
C ILE A 28 -2.15 -17.83 -5.75
N LEU A 29 -0.83 -17.69 -5.79
CA LEU A 29 -0.04 -17.15 -4.68
C LEU A 29 -0.46 -15.71 -4.34
N ILE A 30 -0.60 -14.85 -5.35
CA ILE A 30 -1.10 -13.48 -5.21
C ILE A 30 -2.53 -13.49 -4.65
N GLY A 31 -3.38 -14.43 -5.09
CA GLY A 31 -4.73 -14.61 -4.58
C GLY A 31 -4.75 -14.97 -3.09
N VAL A 32 -3.90 -15.89 -2.66
CA VAL A 32 -3.76 -16.28 -1.25
C VAL A 32 -3.23 -15.11 -0.42
N VAL A 33 -2.20 -14.41 -0.89
CA VAL A 33 -1.65 -13.24 -0.20
C VAL A 33 -2.71 -12.15 -0.07
N ASN A 34 -3.51 -11.90 -1.11
CA ASN A 34 -4.63 -10.96 -1.04
C ASN A 34 -5.74 -11.43 -0.11
N LEU A 35 -6.05 -12.73 -0.06
CA LEU A 35 -7.05 -13.28 0.84
C LEU A 35 -6.61 -13.14 2.30
N VAL A 36 -5.33 -13.41 2.58
CA VAL A 36 -4.73 -13.18 3.89
C VAL A 36 -4.70 -11.69 4.21
N ALA A 37 -4.30 -10.85 3.26
CA ALA A 37 -4.34 -9.40 3.42
C ALA A 37 -5.75 -8.88 3.64
N TRP A 38 -6.78 -9.46 3.04
CA TRP A 38 -8.17 -9.09 3.27
C TRP A 38 -8.69 -9.57 4.63
N ARG A 39 -8.28 -10.77 5.06
CA ARG A 39 -8.73 -11.38 6.31
C ARG A 39 -8.02 -10.83 7.54
N CYS A 40 -6.74 -10.47 7.38
CA CYS A 40 -5.90 -9.85 8.39
C CYS A 40 -5.74 -8.35 8.18
N ALA A 41 -6.31 -7.76 7.11
CA ALA A 41 -6.39 -6.31 6.98
C ALA A 41 -7.11 -5.82 8.23
N PRO A 42 -6.45 -5.01 9.06
CA PRO A 42 -7.18 -4.20 10.00
C PRO A 42 -8.19 -3.45 9.14
N LYS A 43 -9.48 -3.57 9.49
CA LYS A 43 -10.49 -2.62 9.04
C LYS A 43 -9.81 -1.26 9.06
N PRO A 44 -9.78 -0.47 7.97
CA PRO A 44 -9.32 0.89 8.09
C PRO A 44 -10.29 1.52 9.07
N SER A 45 -9.90 1.51 10.35
CA SER A 45 -10.03 2.69 11.14
C SER A 45 -9.44 3.72 10.22
N LEU A 46 -10.33 4.54 9.67
CA LEU A 46 -9.98 5.91 9.34
C LEU A 46 -9.49 6.53 10.66
N ALA A 47 -8.37 6.05 11.21
CA ALA A 47 -7.38 6.93 11.75
C ALA A 47 -7.12 7.83 10.53
N PRO A 48 -7.42 9.14 10.64
CA PRO A 48 -6.97 10.08 9.63
C PRO A 48 -5.56 9.67 9.26
N LEU A 49 -5.26 9.57 7.96
CA LEU A 49 -3.86 9.50 7.51
C LEU A 49 -3.12 10.41 8.46
N ALA A 50 -2.26 9.84 9.31
CA ALA A 50 -1.44 10.65 10.18
C ALA A 50 -0.73 11.56 9.19
N GLU A 51 -1.16 12.82 9.19
CA GLU A 51 -0.66 13.84 8.31
C GLU A 51 0.84 13.71 8.38
N ALA A 52 1.44 13.65 7.18
CA ALA A 52 2.88 13.60 6.99
C ALA A 52 3.58 14.33 8.13
N SER A 53 4.20 13.56 9.03
CA SER A 53 5.02 14.05 10.14
C SER A 53 4.71 15.49 10.53
N GLU A 54 3.65 15.74 11.30
CA GLU A 54 3.52 17.01 11.99
C GLU A 54 4.89 17.29 12.64
N PRO A 55 5.56 18.41 12.32
CA PRO A 55 6.81 18.73 12.97
C PRO A 55 6.44 18.88 14.44
N GLN A 56 6.96 17.96 15.28
CA GLN A 56 6.83 18.09 16.72
C GLN A 56 7.29 19.49 17.06
N ALA A 57 6.34 20.36 17.42
CA ALA A 57 6.63 21.74 17.74
C ALA A 57 7.68 21.71 18.86
N PRO A 58 8.78 22.48 18.74
CA PRO A 58 9.82 22.46 19.75
C PRO A 58 9.17 22.77 21.09
N ARG A 59 9.30 21.85 22.07
CA ARG A 59 8.91 22.16 23.44
C ARG A 59 9.92 23.18 23.96
N PHE A 60 9.59 24.46 23.80
CA PHE A 60 10.38 25.56 24.35
C PHE A 60 10.21 25.56 25.88
N PRO A 61 11.30 25.45 26.65
CA PRO A 61 11.24 25.59 28.10
C PRO A 61 10.78 27.02 28.43
N GLY A 62 9.57 27.16 28.96
CA GLY A 62 9.00 28.47 29.35
C GLY A 62 7.70 28.87 28.65
N VAL A 63 7.20 28.09 27.68
CA VAL A 63 5.88 28.33 27.08
C VAL A 63 4.86 27.34 27.64
N ASP A 64 3.81 27.86 28.26
CA ASP A 64 2.74 27.03 28.82
C ASP A 64 2.02 26.28 27.69
N PRO A 65 2.02 24.93 27.68
CA PRO A 65 1.38 24.13 26.65
C PRO A 65 -0.13 24.39 26.55
N LYS A 66 -0.76 24.91 27.62
CA LYS A 66 -2.17 25.33 27.61
C LYS A 66 -2.40 26.54 26.72
N MET A 67 -1.50 27.53 26.73
CA MET A 67 -1.63 28.72 25.88
C MET A 67 -1.48 28.37 24.40
N VAL A 68 -0.57 27.44 24.07
CA VAL A 68 -0.41 26.94 22.70
C VAL A 68 -1.67 26.21 22.24
N ALA A 69 -2.26 25.35 23.08
CA ALA A 69 -3.50 24.64 22.74
C ALA A 69 -4.68 25.59 22.49
N VAL A 70 -4.82 26.66 23.29
CA VAL A 70 -5.88 27.66 23.11
C VAL A 70 -5.71 28.45 21.82
N ILE A 71 -4.48 28.86 21.48
CA ILE A 71 -4.19 29.57 20.23
C ILE A 71 -4.48 28.67 19.03
N THR A 72 -4.02 27.41 19.06
CA THR A 72 -4.29 26.45 17.99
C THR A 72 -5.78 26.21 17.80
N ALA A 73 -6.55 26.05 18.88
CA ALA A 73 -8.00 25.89 18.82
C ALA A 73 -8.70 27.14 18.22
N ALA A 74 -8.25 28.34 18.59
CA ALA A 74 -8.79 29.58 18.05
C ALA A 74 -8.51 29.74 16.54
N VAL A 75 -7.30 29.40 16.10
CA VAL A 75 -6.93 29.41 14.67
C VAL A 75 -7.73 28.36 13.88
N HIS A 76 -7.91 27.16 14.43
CA HIS A 76 -8.71 26.12 13.79
C HIS A 76 -10.18 26.52 13.66
N GLN A 77 -10.76 27.13 14.70
CA GLN A 77 -12.12 27.68 14.65
C GLN A 77 -12.26 28.79 13.62
N TYR A 78 -11.29 29.69 13.51
CA TYR A 78 -11.31 30.76 12.51
C TYR A 78 -11.25 30.20 11.08
N ARG A 79 -10.38 29.21 10.83
CA ARG A 79 -10.25 28.56 9.52
C ARG A 79 -11.44 27.69 9.13
N ALA A 80 -12.13 27.08 10.10
CA ALA A 80 -13.35 26.31 9.85
C ALA A 80 -14.57 27.22 9.59
N LYS A 81 -14.49 28.49 9.98
CA LYS A 81 -15.55 29.49 9.81
C LYS A 81 -15.33 30.40 8.59
N ALA A 82 -14.15 30.35 7.97
CA ALA A 82 -13.82 31.00 6.70
C ALA A 82 -14.10 30.05 5.53
#